data_AF-A0A813L3A9-F1
#
_entry.id   AF-A0A813L3A9-F1
#
_cell.length_a   1.000
_cell.length_b   1.000
_cell.length_c   1.000
_cell.angle_alpha   90.00
_cell.angle_beta   90.00
_cell.angle_gamma   90.00
#
_symmetry.space_group_name_H-M   'P 1'
#
loop_
_entity.id
_entity.type
_entity.pdbx_description
1 polymer ?
#
loop_
_entity_poly.entity_id
_entity_poly.type
_entity_poly.pdbx_seq_one_letter_code
_entity_poly.pdbx_strand_id
1 'polypeptide(L)' 'HNINAEALREQGCTYQAFIDQMAADDCFDAALTEAGAAHAASVGKQLGGQGLLEGVELVVSSPLSRAL' A
#
# COMPACT_ATOMS: atom_id res chain seq x y z
N HIS A 1 6.27 -1.77 -2.05
CA HIS A 1 6.05 -0.61 -2.94
C HIS A 1 6.48 -1.08 -4.32
N ASN A 2 5.57 -1.08 -5.28
CA ASN A 2 5.72 -1.87 -6.51
C ASN A 2 6.41 -1.04 -7.59
N ILE A 3 7.63 -0.58 -7.27
CA ILE A 3 8.40 0.36 -8.08
C ILE A 3 8.60 -0.20 -9.50
N ASN A 4 8.86 -1.49 -9.62
CA ASN A 4 9.12 -2.10 -10.92
C ASN A 4 7.80 -2.34 -11.67
N ALA A 5 6.75 -2.77 -10.96
CA ALA A 5 5.44 -2.99 -11.58
C ALA A 5 4.86 -1.68 -12.15
N GLU A 6 4.94 -0.57 -11.41
CA GLU A 6 4.45 0.73 -11.89
C GLU A 6 5.19 1.21 -13.15
N ALA A 7 6.51 1.06 -13.19
CA ALA A 7 7.31 1.37 -14.37
C ALA A 7 6.93 0.49 -15.58
N LEU A 8 6.64 -0.80 -15.35
CA LEU A 8 6.15 -1.73 -16.38
C LEU A 8 4.76 -1.35 -16.89
N ARG A 9 3.87 -0.86 -16.01
CA ARG A 9 2.53 -0.37 -16.38
C ARG A 9 2.62 0.83 -17.30
N GLU A 10 3.50 1.79 -16.99
CA GLU A 10 3.74 2.98 -17.82
C GLU A 10 4.28 2.64 -19.22
N GLN A 11 4.99 1.51 -19.35
CA GLN A 11 5.51 1.00 -20.62
C GLN A 11 4.46 0.22 -21.43
N GLY A 12 3.22 0.11 -20.95
CA GLY A 12 2.13 -0.56 -21.67
C GLY A 12 2.17 -2.08 -21.60
N CYS A 13 2.70 -2.66 -20.51
CA CYS A 13 2.66 -4.11 -20.33
C CYS A 13 1.23 -4.66 -20.26
N THR A 14 1.09 -5.97 -20.47
CA THR A 14 -0.21 -6.63 -20.27
C THR A 14 -0.61 -6.61 -18.80
N TYR A 15 -1.91 -6.68 -18.53
CA TYR A 15 -2.42 -6.74 -17.16
C TYR A 15 -1.80 -7.89 -16.36
N GLN A 16 -1.66 -9.08 -16.97
CA GLN A 16 -1.05 -10.23 -16.29
C GLN A 16 0.41 -9.96 -15.92
N ALA A 17 1.19 -9.38 -16.84
CA ALA A 17 2.60 -9.05 -16.56
C ALA A 17 2.74 -8.01 -15.44
N PHE A 18 1.81 -7.06 -15.34
CA PHE A 18 1.76 -6.11 -14.24
C PHE A 18 1.51 -6.81 -12.89
N ILE A 19 0.53 -7.71 -12.84
CA ILE A 19 0.19 -8.46 -11.61
C ILE A 19 1.34 -9.37 -11.19
N ASP A 20 1.96 -10.08 -12.13
CA ASP A 20 3.10 -10.96 -11.85
C ASP A 20 4.28 -10.17 -11.30
N GLN A 21 4.55 -8.98 -11.86
CA GLN A 21 5.60 -8.10 -11.34
C GLN A 21 5.25 -7.51 -9.97
N MET A 22 3.99 -7.15 -9.71
CA MET A 22 3.57 -6.71 -8.37
C MET A 22 3.82 -7.81 -7.33
N ALA A 23 3.47 -9.06 -7.65
CA ALA A 23 3.73 -10.19 -6.76
C ALA A 23 5.23 -10.40 -6.53
N ALA A 24 6.07 -10.21 -7.56
CA ALA A 24 7.51 -10.26 -7.42
C ALA A 24 8.06 -9.12 -6.54
N ASP A 25 7.56 -7.89 -6.68
CA ASP A 25 7.95 -6.75 -5.86
C ASP A 25 7.53 -6.93 -4.39
N ASP A 26 6.41 -7.60 -4.15
CA ASP A 26 5.88 -7.90 -2.82
C ASP A 26 6.44 -9.19 -2.19
N CYS A 27 7.35 -9.92 -2.87
CA CYS A 27 7.91 -11.18 -2.36
C CYS A 27 8.66 -11.03 -1.02
N PHE A 28 9.11 -9.82 -0.70
CA PHE A 28 9.77 -9.49 0.54
C PHE A 28 8.83 -8.67 1.45
N ASP A 29 8.53 -9.22 2.62
CA ASP A 29 7.75 -8.53 3.65
C ASP A 29 8.62 -7.53 4.43
N ALA A 30 9.04 -6.47 3.73
CA ALA A 30 9.71 -5.34 4.37
C ALA A 30 8.76 -4.63 5.33
N ALA A 31 9.25 -4.40 6.56
CA ALA A 31 8.61 -3.53 7.54
C ALA A 31 8.59 -2.06 7.08
N LEU A 32 7.69 -1.27 7.67
CA LEU A 32 7.72 0.18 7.52
C LEU A 32 9.02 0.76 8.12
N THR A 33 9.53 1.81 7.49
CA THR A 33 10.54 2.67 8.12
C THR A 33 9.91 3.49 9.23
N GLU A 34 10.72 4.06 10.13
CA GLU A 34 10.22 4.98 11.17
C GLU A 34 9.43 6.15 10.57
N ALA A 35 9.92 6.72 9.47
CA ALA A 35 9.23 7.77 8.73
C ALA A 35 7.89 7.29 8.16
N GLY A 36 7.83 6.06 7.64
CA GLY A 36 6.60 5.45 7.15
C GLY A 36 5.56 5.27 8.26
N ALA A 37 5.99 4.78 9.43
CA ALA A 37 5.12 4.62 10.60
C ALA A 37 4.60 5.97 11.11
N ALA A 38 5.48 6.99 11.19
CA ALA A 38 5.09 8.34 11.59
C ALA A 38 4.08 8.96 10.61
N HIS A 39 4.27 8.72 9.30
CA HIS A 39 3.34 9.21 8.28
C HIS A 39 1.96 8.54 8.41
N ALA A 40 1.91 7.22 8.56
CA ALA A 40 0.65 6.49 8.77
C ALA A 40 -0.11 7.01 10.00
N ALA A 41 0.58 7.24 11.11
CA ALA A 41 -0.01 7.79 12.33
C ALA A 41 -0.54 9.23 12.13
N SER A 42 0.18 10.06 11.38
CA SER A 42 -0.25 11.44 11.06
C SER A 42 -1.54 11.45 10.24
N VAL A 43 -1.60 10.64 9.18
CA VAL A 43 -2.78 10.51 8.31
C VAL A 43 -3.98 9.99 9.10
N GLY A 44 -3.79 8.98 9.95
CA GLY A 44 -4.86 8.46 10.81
C GLY A 44 -5.48 9.54 11.71
N LYS A 45 -4.66 10.40 12.33
CA LYS A 45 -5.14 11.54 13.13
C LYS A 45 -5.88 12.56 12.30
N GLN A 46 -5.38 12.88 11.10
CA GLN A 46 -6.01 13.83 10.20
C GLN A 46 -7.39 13.34 9.75
N LEU A 47 -7.49 12.10 9.28
CA LEU A 47 -8.75 11.52 8.80
C LEU A 47 -9.76 11.36 9.95
N GLY A 48 -9.30 10.93 11.13
CA GLY A 48 -10.14 10.86 12.32
C GLY A 48 -10.67 12.23 12.76
N GLY A 49 -9.83 13.27 12.73
CA GLY A 49 -10.26 14.64 13.05
C GLY A 49 -11.25 15.26 12.06
N GLN A 50 -11.32 14.72 10.83
CA GLN A 50 -12.27 15.13 9.80
C GLN A 50 -13.57 14.30 9.82
N GLY A 51 -13.69 13.31 10.72
CA GLY A 51 -14.84 12.40 10.76
C GLY A 51 -14.91 11.43 9.58
N LEU A 52 -13.88 11.35 8.72
CA LEU A 52 -13.89 10.53 7.50
C LEU A 52 -13.86 9.02 7.78
N LEU A 53 -13.52 8.64 9.02
CA LEU A 53 -13.52 7.25 9.46
C LEU A 53 -14.85 6.86 10.14
N GLU A 54 -15.77 7.81 10.34
CA GLU A 54 -17.08 7.52 10.91
C GLU A 54 -17.90 6.66 9.93
N GLY A 55 -18.39 5.52 10.41
CA GLY A 55 -19.13 4.56 9.58
C GLY A 55 -18.27 3.58 8.78
N VAL A 56 -16.95 3.59 8.94
CA VAL A 56 -16.10 2.51 8.40
C VAL A 56 -16.27 1.26 9.26
N GLU A 57 -16.93 0.24 8.69
CA GLU A 57 -17.19 -1.04 9.37
C GLU A 57 -16.18 -2.14 9.02
N LEU A 58 -15.47 -1.99 7.89
CA LEU A 58 -14.54 -2.97 7.36
C LEU A 58 -13.34 -2.30 6.71
N VAL A 59 -12.14 -2.77 7.05
CA VAL A 59 -10.89 -2.43 6.38
C VAL A 59 -10.33 -3.70 5.75
N VAL A 60 -10.05 -3.63 4.44
CA VAL A 60 -9.40 -4.72 3.70
C VAL A 60 -7.97 -4.29 3.40
N SER A 61 -7.00 -5.10 3.80
CA SER A 61 -5.58 -4.84 3.56
C SER A 61 -4.91 -6.04 2.90
N SER A 62 -3.74 -5.80 2.31
CA SER A 62 -2.86 -6.89 1.86
C SER A 62 -2.30 -7.64 3.08
N PRO A 63 -1.86 -8.90 2.93
CA PRO A 63 -1.34 -9.68 4.05
C PRO A 63 0.08 -9.24 4.50
N LEU A 64 0.64 -8.18 3.92
CA LEU A 64 2.00 -7.73 4.19
C LEU A 64 2.03 -6.89 5.46
N SER A 65 3.01 -7.13 6.34
CA SER A 65 3.10 -6.47 7.65
C SER A 65 3.06 -4.94 7.57
N ARG A 66 3.63 -4.37 6.51
CA ARG A 66 3.64 -2.91 6.23
C ARG A 66 2.28 -2.30 5.85
N ALA A 67 1.30 -3.12 5.51
CA ALA A 67 -0.04 -2.68 5.10
C ALA A 67 -1.09 -2.86 6.21
N LEU A 68 -0.77 -3.64 7.25
CA LEU A 68 -1.55 -3.77 8.48
C LEU A 68 -1.27 -2.58 9.42
#